data_AF-A0A9X3SDI7-F1
#
_entry.id   AF-A0A9X3SDI7-F1
#
_cell.length_a   1.000
_cell.length_b   1.000
_cell.length_c   1.000
_cell.angle_alpha   90.00
_cell.angle_beta   90.00
_cell.angle_gamma   90.00
#
_symmetry.space_group_name_H-M   'P 1'
#
loop_
_entity.id
_entity.type
_entity.pdbx_description
1 polymer ?
#
loop_
_entity_poly.entity_id
_entity_poly.type
_entity_poly.pdbx_seq_one_letter_code
_entity_poly.pdbx_strand_id
1 'polypeptide(L)'
;MSEFPESYLSRAADARLKTVHVAAAHFNGPGAVIVYDSLQRRYRTICSGDRYHISEPEQVVVAGHGDIQQALADYPDDHLVEDLTSDLAAQALRHLTAWAQTERLAGLAPITALRRAMAHHGFCTDRRSDLGRTEEGALTTTDRFIHSEAHHLTVVIDHLATAGATSTRVTQVRLLDGATEIAAWNGTTRPETACARACEISTAAHRYLGH
;
A
#
# COMPACT_ATOMS: atom_id res chain seq x y z
N MET A 1 13.86 16.32 0.90
CA MET A 1 13.50 15.99 -0.49
C MET A 1 13.62 14.47 -0.62
N SER A 2 12.53 13.76 -0.92
CA SER A 2 12.53 12.29 -0.90
C SER A 2 13.07 11.73 -2.21
N GLU A 3 14.13 10.93 -2.13
CA GLU A 3 14.70 10.14 -3.25
C GLU A 3 13.82 8.95 -3.67
N PHE A 4 12.54 8.96 -3.30
CA PHE A 4 11.56 7.93 -3.57
C PHE A 4 10.86 8.27 -4.90
N PRO A 5 10.79 7.40 -5.92
CA PRO A 5 10.92 5.92 -5.91
C PRO A 5 12.21 5.35 -6.51
N GLU A 6 13.02 6.14 -7.22
CA GLU A 6 14.12 5.60 -8.05
C GLU A 6 15.24 5.02 -7.18
N SER A 7 15.59 5.69 -6.08
CA SER A 7 16.55 5.13 -5.12
C SER A 7 15.99 3.90 -4.42
N TYR A 8 14.68 3.82 -4.18
CA TYR A 8 14.04 2.66 -3.57
C TYR A 8 14.15 1.44 -4.47
N LEU A 9 13.81 1.56 -5.76
CA LEU A 9 13.87 0.46 -6.71
C LEU A 9 15.30 0.04 -7.01
N SER A 10 16.23 0.99 -7.14
CA SER A 10 17.66 0.69 -7.23
C SER A 10 18.14 -0.09 -6.01
N ARG A 11 17.78 0.34 -4.79
CA ARG A 11 18.15 -0.33 -3.54
C ARG A 11 17.46 -1.69 -3.35
N ALA A 12 16.25 -1.85 -3.88
CA ALA A 12 15.53 -3.13 -3.90
C ALA A 12 16.15 -4.12 -4.89
N ALA A 13 16.67 -3.64 -6.02
CA ALA A 13 17.44 -4.45 -6.97
C ALA A 13 18.83 -4.84 -6.41
N ASP A 14 19.46 -3.98 -5.61
CA ASP A 14 20.73 -4.26 -4.95
C ASP A 14 20.61 -5.31 -3.83
N ALA A 15 19.45 -5.37 -3.17
CA ALA A 15 19.17 -6.36 -2.15
C ALA A 15 18.94 -7.73 -2.79
N ARG A 16 19.74 -8.73 -2.42
CA ARG A 16 19.59 -10.10 -2.92
C ARG A 16 18.69 -10.93 -2.01
N LEU A 17 17.58 -11.44 -2.55
CA LEU A 17 16.88 -12.58 -1.96
C LEU A 17 17.80 -13.80 -2.08
N LYS A 18 18.01 -14.51 -0.97
CA LYS A 18 18.94 -15.65 -0.88
C LYS A 18 18.17 -16.90 -0.51
N THR A 19 18.70 -18.05 -0.89
CA THR A 19 18.17 -19.39 -0.56
C THR A 19 17.90 -19.57 0.94
N VAL A 20 18.76 -19.00 1.80
CA VAL A 20 18.58 -19.04 3.26
C VAL A 20 17.26 -18.39 3.73
N HIS A 21 16.74 -17.37 3.05
CA HIS A 21 15.46 -16.75 3.42
C HIS A 21 14.28 -17.63 3.07
N VAL A 22 14.31 -18.25 1.88
CA VAL A 22 13.30 -19.18 1.40
C VAL A 22 13.28 -20.44 2.26
N ALA A 23 14.46 -21.03 2.52
CA ALA A 23 14.61 -22.18 3.40
C ALA A 23 14.12 -21.87 4.82
N ALA A 24 14.45 -20.70 5.37
CA ALA A 24 13.97 -20.30 6.69
C ALA A 24 12.44 -20.11 6.72
N ALA A 25 11.84 -19.49 5.71
CA ALA A 25 10.40 -19.29 5.67
C ALA A 25 9.64 -20.61 5.46
N HIS A 26 10.22 -21.54 4.70
CA HIS A 26 9.69 -22.89 4.57
C HIS A 26 9.76 -23.65 5.89
N PHE A 27 10.95 -23.70 6.52
CA PHE A 27 11.20 -24.44 7.76
C PHE A 27 10.36 -23.94 8.93
N ASN A 28 10.21 -22.61 9.08
CA ASN A 28 9.45 -22.02 10.19
C ASN A 28 7.93 -22.22 10.08
N GLY A 29 7.43 -22.76 8.96
CA GLY A 29 6.04 -23.18 8.85
C GLY A 29 5.02 -22.04 8.67
N PRO A 30 3.72 -22.34 8.85
CA PRO A 30 2.64 -21.38 8.70
C PRO A 30 2.82 -20.13 9.56
N GLY A 31 2.59 -18.96 8.97
CA GLY A 31 2.80 -17.66 9.61
C GLY A 31 4.21 -17.09 9.44
N ALA A 32 5.16 -17.86 8.89
CA ALA A 32 6.42 -17.31 8.43
C ALA A 32 6.26 -16.53 7.12
N VAL A 33 6.91 -15.38 7.04
CA VAL A 33 6.90 -14.49 5.86
C VAL A 33 8.29 -13.97 5.56
N ILE A 34 8.59 -13.82 4.27
CA ILE A 34 9.74 -13.07 3.78
C ILE A 34 9.32 -11.61 3.62
N VAL A 35 10.11 -10.71 4.21
CA VAL A 35 9.88 -9.28 4.19
C VAL A 35 11.09 -8.57 3.62
N TYR A 36 10.87 -7.61 2.74
CA TYR A 36 11.85 -6.61 2.35
C TYR A 36 11.75 -5.40 3.28
N ASP A 37 12.85 -5.08 3.96
CA ASP A 37 13.00 -3.88 4.80
C ASP A 37 13.69 -2.79 3.99
N SER A 38 12.96 -1.69 3.75
CA SER A 38 13.41 -0.60 2.88
C SER A 38 14.43 0.32 3.53
N LEU A 39 14.39 0.47 4.86
CA LEU A 39 15.39 1.22 5.61
C LEU A 39 16.73 0.47 5.62
N GLN A 40 16.67 -0.82 5.90
CA GLN A 40 17.84 -1.68 6.03
C GLN A 40 18.31 -2.26 4.68
N ARG A 41 17.53 -2.07 3.61
CA ARG A 41 17.81 -2.52 2.25
C ARG A 41 18.12 -4.01 2.17
N ARG A 42 17.35 -4.83 2.88
CA ARG A 42 17.58 -6.28 2.96
C ARG A 42 16.30 -7.07 3.09
N TYR A 43 16.37 -8.33 2.64
CA TYR A 43 15.35 -9.32 2.92
C TYR A 43 15.60 -9.96 4.28
N ARG A 44 14.52 -10.33 4.96
CA ARG A 44 14.54 -11.13 6.19
C ARG A 44 13.33 -12.05 6.26
N THR A 45 13.45 -13.13 7.00
CA THR A 45 12.33 -14.00 7.34
C THR A 45 11.83 -13.62 8.72
N ILE A 46 10.52 -13.40 8.86
CA ILE A 46 9.83 -13.14 10.13
C ILE A 46 8.96 -14.34 10.45
N CYS A 47 8.91 -14.75 11.71
CA CYS A 47 8.16 -15.92 12.16
C CYS A 47 6.91 -15.51 12.96
N SER A 48 5.89 -16.37 12.94
CA SER A 48 4.70 -16.24 13.79
C SER A 48 5.12 -16.28 15.28
N GLY A 49 5.03 -15.14 15.96
CA GLY A 49 5.42 -14.97 17.37
C GLY A 49 6.05 -13.61 17.66
N ASP A 50 6.72 -13.04 16.65
CA ASP A 50 7.12 -11.63 16.67
C ASP A 50 5.88 -10.78 16.41
N ARG A 51 5.55 -9.84 17.31
CA ARG A 51 4.43 -8.91 17.11
C ARG A 51 4.68 -8.09 15.84
N TYR A 52 4.07 -8.53 14.75
CA TYR A 52 4.18 -7.88 13.45
C TYR A 52 3.24 -6.67 13.41
N HIS A 53 3.80 -5.48 13.60
CA HIS A 53 3.10 -4.23 13.35
C HIS A 53 3.27 -3.85 11.87
N ILE A 54 2.33 -4.29 11.03
CA ILE A 54 2.22 -3.97 9.58
C ILE A 54 2.03 -2.47 9.32
N SER A 55 1.90 -1.68 10.38
CA SER A 55 1.56 -0.26 10.31
C SER A 55 2.64 0.60 9.65
N GLU A 56 3.87 0.11 9.49
CA GLU A 56 4.95 0.93 8.92
C GLU A 56 5.18 0.65 7.43
N PRO A 57 5.24 1.70 6.58
CA PRO A 57 5.49 1.63 5.14
C PRO A 57 6.94 1.23 4.80
N GLU A 58 7.67 0.69 5.76
CA GLU A 58 9.10 0.39 5.63
C GLU A 58 9.33 -1.10 5.37
N GLN A 59 8.30 -1.93 5.54
CA GLN A 59 8.37 -3.38 5.42
C GLN A 59 7.33 -3.91 4.45
N VAL A 60 7.80 -4.61 3.42
CA VAL A 60 6.97 -5.19 2.37
C VAL A 60 7.04 -6.70 2.46
N VAL A 61 5.92 -7.35 2.75
CA VAL A 61 5.81 -8.82 2.65
C VAL A 61 5.91 -9.18 1.17
N VAL A 62 6.87 -10.03 0.82
CA VAL A 62 7.10 -10.46 -0.56
C VAL A 62 6.67 -11.90 -0.82
N ALA A 63 6.69 -12.76 0.19
CA ALA A 63 6.20 -14.13 0.11
C ALA A 63 5.89 -14.67 1.52
N GLY A 64 4.85 -15.47 1.65
CA GLY A 64 4.54 -16.27 2.84
C GLY A 64 4.92 -17.73 2.67
N HIS A 65 4.83 -18.49 3.76
CA HIS A 65 5.01 -19.94 3.75
C HIS A 65 4.12 -20.66 2.72
N GLY A 66 2.86 -20.22 2.56
CA GLY A 66 1.93 -20.80 1.58
C GLY A 66 2.38 -20.60 0.13
N ASP A 67 2.90 -19.42 -0.22
CA ASP A 67 3.43 -19.13 -1.57
C ASP A 67 4.62 -20.05 -1.88
N ILE A 68 5.47 -20.29 -0.87
CA ILE A 68 6.62 -21.19 -0.97
C ILE A 68 6.17 -22.64 -1.12
N GLN A 69 5.20 -23.11 -0.32
CA GLN A 69 4.67 -24.48 -0.46
C GLN A 69 4.03 -24.71 -1.82
N GLN A 70 3.27 -23.74 -2.32
CA GLN A 70 2.65 -23.82 -3.64
C GLN A 70 3.72 -23.91 -4.72
N ALA A 71 4.72 -23.02 -4.68
CA ALA A 71 5.80 -23.05 -5.66
C ALA A 71 6.64 -24.34 -5.57
N LEU A 72 6.85 -24.90 -4.37
CA LEU A 72 7.51 -26.22 -4.20
C LEU A 72 6.68 -27.37 -4.77
N ALA A 73 5.34 -27.28 -4.77
CA ALA A 73 4.47 -28.32 -5.33
C ALA A 73 4.55 -28.40 -6.87
N ASP A 74 4.97 -27.30 -7.52
CA ASP A 74 5.06 -27.20 -8.98
C ASP A 74 6.39 -27.75 -9.55
N TYR A 75 7.39 -28.10 -8.71
CA TYR A 75 8.72 -28.58 -9.14
C TYR A 75 9.18 -29.85 -8.36
N PRO A 76 9.34 -31.02 -9.00
CA PRO A 76 9.67 -32.28 -8.30
C PRO A 76 11.17 -32.65 -8.13
N ASP A 77 12.15 -31.80 -8.50
CA ASP A 77 13.59 -32.20 -8.61
C ASP A 77 14.57 -31.54 -7.60
N ASP A 78 15.72 -32.20 -7.34
CA ASP A 78 16.73 -31.90 -6.30
C ASP A 78 17.42 -30.50 -6.34
N HIS A 79 17.22 -29.68 -7.38
CA HIS A 79 17.72 -28.28 -7.45
C HIS A 79 16.71 -27.24 -6.94
N LEU A 80 15.61 -27.73 -6.35
CA LEU A 80 14.42 -27.06 -5.81
C LEU A 80 14.61 -25.68 -5.16
N VAL A 81 15.65 -25.46 -4.36
CA VAL A 81 15.75 -24.21 -3.57
C VAL A 81 16.40 -23.07 -4.35
N GLU A 82 17.34 -23.35 -5.27
CA GLU A 82 18.00 -22.30 -6.06
C GLU A 82 17.07 -21.76 -7.15
N ASP A 83 16.41 -22.64 -7.90
CA ASP A 83 15.46 -22.25 -8.95
C ASP A 83 14.25 -21.53 -8.36
N LEU A 84 13.71 -22.03 -7.24
CA LEU A 84 12.64 -21.36 -6.48
C LEU A 84 13.07 -19.98 -5.96
N THR A 85 14.32 -19.83 -5.54
CA THR A 85 14.82 -18.53 -5.07
C THR A 85 14.87 -17.52 -6.22
N SER A 86 15.24 -17.94 -7.43
CA SER A 86 15.25 -17.08 -8.62
C SER A 86 13.83 -16.63 -8.99
N ASP A 87 12.87 -17.56 -9.02
CA ASP A 87 11.47 -17.25 -9.33
C ASP A 87 10.84 -16.34 -8.28
N LEU A 88 11.06 -16.62 -6.99
CA LEU A 88 10.62 -15.76 -5.90
C LEU A 88 11.31 -14.39 -5.92
N ALA A 89 12.58 -14.31 -6.33
CA ALA A 89 13.27 -13.02 -6.48
C ALA A 89 12.65 -12.18 -7.61
N ALA A 90 12.31 -12.79 -8.74
CA ALA A 90 11.63 -12.11 -9.84
C ALA A 90 10.20 -11.67 -9.45
N GLN A 91 9.46 -12.52 -8.72
CA GLN A 91 8.15 -12.17 -8.17
C GLN A 91 8.25 -11.04 -7.14
N ALA A 92 9.22 -11.12 -6.23
CA ALA A 92 9.48 -10.09 -5.22
C ALA A 92 9.83 -8.75 -5.89
N LEU A 93 10.68 -8.74 -6.93
CA LEU A 93 11.00 -7.50 -7.65
C LEU A 93 9.76 -6.89 -8.32
N ARG A 94 8.89 -7.72 -8.94
CA ARG A 94 7.61 -7.23 -9.49
C ARG A 94 6.72 -6.66 -8.40
N HIS A 95 6.61 -7.34 -7.27
CA HIS A 95 5.83 -6.89 -6.13
C HIS A 95 6.37 -5.57 -5.55
N LEU A 96 7.68 -5.47 -5.38
CA LEU A 96 8.36 -4.25 -4.89
C LEU A 96 8.25 -3.10 -5.89
N THR A 97 8.24 -3.39 -7.19
CA THR A 97 8.00 -2.38 -8.24
C THR A 97 6.57 -1.85 -8.19
N ALA A 98 5.59 -2.74 -8.09
CA ALA A 98 4.20 -2.37 -7.90
C ALA A 98 4.02 -1.58 -6.59
N TRP A 99 4.62 -2.04 -5.50
CA TRP A 99 4.59 -1.37 -4.20
C TRP A 99 5.23 0.02 -4.25
N ALA A 100 6.40 0.18 -4.86
CA ALA A 100 7.07 1.47 -4.99
C ALA A 100 6.23 2.44 -5.83
N GLN A 101 5.51 1.93 -6.82
CA GLN A 101 4.60 2.72 -7.64
C GLN A 101 3.36 3.15 -6.84
N THR A 102 2.81 2.29 -5.98
CA THR A 102 1.73 2.63 -5.03
C THR A 102 2.18 3.71 -4.07
N GLU A 103 3.30 3.48 -3.37
CA GLU A 103 3.84 4.40 -2.36
C GLU A 103 4.30 5.72 -2.99
N ARG A 104 4.77 5.69 -4.24
CA ARG A 104 5.16 6.93 -4.95
C ARG A 104 3.96 7.81 -5.13
N LEU A 105 2.84 7.22 -5.55
CA LEU A 105 1.59 7.95 -5.75
C LEU A 105 1.00 8.35 -4.40
N ALA A 106 0.89 7.43 -3.45
CA ALA A 106 0.41 7.68 -2.09
C ALA A 106 1.25 8.72 -1.30
N GLY A 107 2.53 8.83 -1.61
CA GLY A 107 3.48 9.75 -0.98
C GLY A 107 3.50 11.16 -1.58
N LEU A 108 2.72 11.45 -2.62
CA LEU A 108 2.69 12.78 -3.21
C LEU A 108 2.12 13.82 -2.24
N ALA A 109 2.61 15.06 -2.35
CA ALA A 109 2.23 16.17 -1.46
C ALA A 109 0.70 16.39 -1.33
N PRO A 110 -0.11 16.33 -2.41
CA PRO A 110 -1.57 16.49 -2.27
C PRO A 110 -2.22 15.37 -1.44
N ILE A 111 -1.73 14.14 -1.59
CA ILE A 111 -2.30 12.95 -0.92
C ILE A 111 -1.90 12.94 0.55
N THR A 112 -0.62 13.17 0.83
CA THR A 112 -0.12 13.25 2.21
C THR A 112 -0.74 14.44 2.98
N ALA A 113 -0.94 15.60 2.34
CA ALA A 113 -1.64 16.72 2.94
C ALA A 113 -3.09 16.37 3.29
N LEU A 114 -3.80 15.69 2.39
CA LEU A 114 -5.17 15.26 2.60
C LEU A 114 -5.28 14.21 3.71
N ARG A 115 -4.39 13.21 3.74
CA ARG A 115 -4.33 12.22 4.84
C ARG A 115 -4.16 12.89 6.20
N ARG A 116 -3.24 13.86 6.31
CA ARG A 116 -3.04 14.61 7.55
C ARG A 116 -4.27 15.41 7.95
N ALA A 117 -4.92 16.06 6.98
CA ALA A 117 -6.14 16.82 7.24
C ALA A 117 -7.29 15.90 7.66
N MET A 118 -7.49 14.77 6.99
CA MET A 118 -8.48 13.75 7.37
C MET A 118 -8.23 13.21 8.78
N ALA A 119 -6.98 12.91 9.12
CA ALA A 119 -6.60 12.49 10.48
C ALA A 119 -6.94 13.54 11.54
N HIS A 120 -6.73 14.83 11.23
CA HIS A 120 -7.13 15.93 12.12
C HIS A 120 -8.66 15.99 12.33
N HIS A 121 -9.44 15.54 11.35
CA HIS A 121 -10.90 15.49 11.39
C HIS A 121 -11.48 14.14 11.83
N GLY A 122 -10.71 13.33 12.57
CA GLY A 122 -11.22 12.08 13.16
C GLY A 122 -11.32 10.90 12.19
N PHE A 123 -10.59 10.92 11.08
CA PHE A 123 -10.55 9.80 10.13
C PHE A 123 -9.19 9.08 10.16
N CYS A 124 -9.20 7.78 10.32
CA CYS A 124 -8.00 6.94 10.25
C CYS A 124 -7.94 6.23 8.90
N THR A 125 -6.76 6.11 8.29
CA THR A 125 -6.60 5.26 7.10
C THR A 125 -6.89 3.80 7.47
N ASP A 126 -7.92 3.23 6.86
CA ASP A 126 -8.39 1.85 7.07
C ASP A 126 -7.36 0.82 6.61
N ARG A 127 -6.78 1.10 5.45
CA ARG A 127 -5.84 0.22 4.77
C ARG A 127 -4.90 1.02 3.88
N ARG A 128 -3.89 0.30 3.36
CA ARG A 128 -2.99 0.79 2.31
C ARG A 128 -3.79 1.23 1.09
N SER A 129 -3.23 2.17 0.33
CA SER A 129 -3.81 2.56 -0.95
C SER A 129 -3.83 1.37 -1.91
N ASP A 130 -4.92 1.21 -2.64
CA ASP A 130 -4.96 0.26 -3.74
C ASP A 130 -4.42 0.94 -5.00
N LEU A 131 -3.64 0.22 -5.82
CA LEU A 131 -3.29 0.63 -7.18
C LEU A 131 -4.36 0.14 -8.15
N GLY A 132 -4.79 1.02 -9.05
CA GLY A 132 -5.71 0.70 -10.12
C GLY A 132 -5.26 1.29 -11.46
N ARG A 133 -6.11 1.07 -12.47
CA ARG A 133 -6.00 1.72 -13.77
C ARG A 133 -7.37 2.17 -14.24
N THR A 134 -7.43 3.31 -14.94
CA THR A 134 -8.61 3.69 -15.72
C THR A 134 -8.74 2.80 -16.96
N GLU A 135 -9.89 2.84 -17.63
CA GLU A 135 -10.12 2.13 -18.91
C GLU A 135 -9.11 2.56 -19.99
N GLU A 136 -8.65 3.81 -19.95
CA GLU A 136 -7.64 4.39 -20.84
C GLU A 136 -6.21 4.01 -20.43
N GLY A 137 -6.04 3.19 -19.39
CA GLY A 137 -4.76 2.67 -18.91
C GLY A 137 -4.00 3.57 -17.94
N ALA A 138 -4.54 4.73 -17.58
CA ALA A 138 -3.90 5.68 -16.66
C ALA A 138 -3.89 5.13 -15.23
N LEU A 139 -2.79 5.33 -14.50
CA LEU A 139 -2.61 4.81 -13.15
C LEU A 139 -3.47 5.58 -12.15
N THR A 140 -4.17 4.83 -11.30
CA THR A 140 -4.94 5.39 -10.19
C THR A 140 -4.47 4.82 -8.86
N THR A 141 -4.69 5.57 -7.78
CA THR A 141 -4.61 5.04 -6.42
C THR A 141 -5.88 5.38 -5.65
N THR A 142 -6.29 4.51 -4.74
CA THR A 142 -7.47 4.73 -3.91
C THR A 142 -7.11 4.68 -2.44
N ASP A 143 -7.33 5.77 -1.72
CA ASP A 143 -7.23 5.82 -0.27
C ASP A 143 -8.58 5.52 0.38
N ARG A 144 -8.54 4.79 1.49
CA ARG A 144 -9.73 4.54 2.31
C ARG A 144 -9.50 4.95 3.74
N PHE A 145 -10.45 5.70 4.28
CA PHE A 145 -10.46 6.16 5.65
C PHE A 145 -11.72 5.65 6.36
N ILE A 146 -11.61 5.40 7.66
CA ILE A 146 -12.72 5.08 8.56
C ILE A 146 -12.83 6.21 9.59
N HIS A 147 -14.06 6.62 9.90
CA HIS A 147 -14.30 7.56 10.99
C HIS A 147 -14.04 6.90 12.35
N SER A 148 -13.24 7.52 13.20
CA SER A 148 -12.74 6.95 14.46
C SER A 148 -13.82 6.65 15.49
N GLU A 149 -14.94 7.35 15.43
CA GLU A 149 -16.05 7.17 16.38
C GLU A 149 -17.26 6.47 15.74
N ALA A 150 -17.30 6.40 14.40
CA ALA A 150 -18.43 5.90 13.64
C ALA A 150 -17.91 4.95 12.55
N HIS A 151 -17.47 3.75 12.95
CA HIS A 151 -16.69 2.86 12.09
C HIS A 151 -17.42 2.36 10.82
N HIS A 152 -18.74 2.53 10.74
CA HIS A 152 -19.54 2.25 9.54
C HIS A 152 -19.34 3.32 8.45
N LEU A 153 -18.91 4.53 8.84
CA LEU A 153 -18.59 5.61 7.91
C LEU A 153 -17.18 5.43 7.34
N THR A 154 -17.12 5.35 6.02
CA THR A 154 -15.86 5.28 5.27
C THR A 154 -15.76 6.42 4.27
N VAL A 155 -14.54 6.90 4.04
CA VAL A 155 -14.24 7.86 2.98
C VAL A 155 -13.31 7.20 1.99
N VAL A 156 -13.71 7.20 0.72
CA VAL A 156 -12.93 6.67 -0.40
C VAL A 156 -12.47 7.83 -1.26
N ILE A 157 -11.16 7.92 -1.49
CA ILE A 157 -10.55 8.98 -2.29
C ILE A 157 -9.79 8.37 -3.44
N ASP A 158 -10.26 8.64 -4.65
CA ASP A 158 -9.65 8.17 -5.89
C ASP A 158 -8.73 9.26 -6.44
N HIS A 159 -7.50 8.84 -6.73
CA HIS A 159 -6.42 9.68 -7.23
C HIS A 159 -6.02 9.20 -8.62
N LEU A 160 -5.85 10.13 -9.55
CA LEU A 160 -5.30 9.88 -10.88
C LEU A 160 -3.90 10.47 -10.96
N ALA A 161 -2.91 9.64 -11.30
CA ALA A 161 -1.57 10.11 -11.57
C ALA A 161 -1.56 10.97 -12.85
N THR A 162 -1.11 12.23 -12.77
CA THR A 162 -0.93 13.02 -14.00
C THR A 162 0.36 12.60 -14.70
N ALA A 163 0.40 12.66 -16.03
CA ALA A 163 1.61 12.42 -16.80
C ALA A 163 2.77 13.27 -16.25
N GLY A 164 3.93 12.64 -16.00
CA GLY A 164 5.10 13.31 -15.40
C GLY A 164 5.28 13.13 -13.89
N ALA A 165 4.39 12.40 -13.21
CA ALA A 165 4.60 11.84 -11.86
C ALA A 165 4.88 12.79 -10.67
N THR A 166 4.92 14.11 -10.87
CA THR A 166 5.10 15.08 -9.78
C THR A 166 3.79 15.54 -9.15
N SER A 167 2.65 15.21 -9.76
CA SER A 167 1.33 15.55 -9.24
C SER A 167 0.32 14.41 -9.42
N THR A 168 -0.60 14.31 -8.47
CA THR A 168 -1.83 13.51 -8.58
C THR A 168 -3.00 14.45 -8.55
N ARG A 169 -3.98 14.16 -9.39
CA ARG A 169 -5.29 14.79 -9.34
C ARG A 169 -6.20 13.89 -8.51
N VAL A 170 -6.70 14.36 -7.37
CA VAL A 170 -7.89 13.74 -6.77
C VAL A 170 -9.00 13.87 -7.80
N THR A 171 -9.60 12.76 -8.20
CA THR A 171 -10.68 12.74 -9.20
C THR A 171 -12.04 12.65 -8.55
N GLN A 172 -12.12 11.90 -7.45
CA GLN A 172 -13.37 11.64 -6.74
C GLN A 172 -13.10 11.42 -5.25
N VAL A 173 -13.98 11.99 -4.42
CA VAL A 173 -14.07 11.72 -2.98
C VAL A 173 -15.49 11.25 -2.72
N ARG A 174 -15.65 10.14 -2.00
CA ARG A 174 -16.94 9.59 -1.58
C ARG A 174 -16.96 9.37 -0.08
N LEU A 175 -18.03 9.80 0.58
CA LEU A 175 -18.38 9.44 1.94
C LEU A 175 -19.47 8.37 1.88
N LEU A 176 -19.24 7.23 2.52
CA LEU A 176 -20.10 6.06 2.47
C LEU A 176 -20.51 5.63 3.90
N ASP A 177 -21.73 5.14 4.06
CA ASP A 177 -22.15 4.31 5.19
C ASP A 177 -22.29 2.87 4.69
N GLY A 178 -21.35 2.01 5.10
CA GLY A 178 -21.20 0.68 4.53
C GLY A 178 -21.02 0.76 3.00
N ALA A 179 -22.00 0.29 2.25
CA ALA A 179 -22.01 0.33 0.77
C ALA A 179 -22.78 1.52 0.18
N THR A 180 -23.43 2.35 1.02
CA THR A 180 -24.32 3.42 0.57
C THR A 180 -23.57 4.73 0.48
N GLU A 181 -23.59 5.40 -0.67
CA GLU A 181 -23.01 6.73 -0.82
C GLU A 181 -23.89 7.79 -0.16
N ILE A 182 -23.29 8.57 0.75
CA ILE A 182 -23.93 9.66 1.48
C ILE A 182 -23.67 11.00 0.78
N ALA A 183 -22.42 11.20 0.36
CA ALA A 183 -21.98 12.41 -0.31
C ALA A 183 -20.78 12.11 -1.23
N ALA A 184 -20.67 12.87 -2.31
CA ALA A 184 -19.54 12.79 -3.22
C ALA A 184 -19.09 14.19 -3.66
N TRP A 185 -17.77 14.33 -3.84
CA TRP A 185 -17.15 15.52 -4.39
C TRP A 185 -16.30 15.13 -5.59
N ASN A 186 -16.63 15.73 -6.73
CA ASN A 186 -15.91 15.51 -7.98
C ASN A 186 -15.01 16.71 -8.27
N GLY A 187 -13.83 16.45 -8.84
CA GLY A 187 -12.92 17.49 -9.32
C GLY A 187 -11.56 17.51 -8.66
N THR A 188 -10.66 18.31 -9.23
CA THR A 188 -9.25 18.37 -8.86
C THR A 188 -9.05 18.93 -7.46
N THR A 189 -8.58 18.11 -6.52
CA THR A 189 -8.06 18.63 -5.23
C THR A 189 -6.55 18.86 -5.35
N ARG A 190 -6.11 20.05 -4.93
CA ARG A 190 -4.69 20.46 -4.86
C ARG A 190 -4.20 20.46 -3.40
N PRO A 191 -2.88 20.41 -3.13
CA PRO A 191 -2.35 20.43 -1.77
C PRO A 191 -2.92 21.56 -0.91
N GLU A 192 -2.98 22.77 -1.45
CA GLU A 192 -3.48 23.97 -0.77
C GLU A 192 -4.98 23.90 -0.40
N THR A 193 -5.74 23.04 -1.07
CA THR A 193 -7.18 22.83 -0.82
C THR A 193 -7.49 21.62 0.05
N ALA A 194 -6.46 20.84 0.45
CA ALA A 194 -6.65 19.58 1.18
C ALA A 194 -7.38 19.78 2.51
N CYS A 195 -7.04 20.82 3.26
CA CYS A 195 -7.70 21.15 4.53
C CYS A 195 -9.17 21.53 4.33
N ALA A 196 -9.46 22.39 3.34
CA ALA A 196 -10.83 22.75 3.01
C ALA A 196 -11.66 21.51 2.63
N ARG A 197 -11.10 20.61 1.82
CA ARG A 197 -11.77 19.35 1.46
C ARG A 197 -12.03 18.44 2.65
N ALA A 198 -11.06 18.26 3.54
CA ALA A 198 -11.24 17.45 4.75
C ALA A 198 -12.32 18.05 5.67
N CYS A 199 -12.36 19.37 5.80
CA CYS A 199 -13.39 20.08 6.56
C CYS A 199 -14.79 19.88 5.97
N GLU A 200 -14.94 19.93 4.64
CA GLU A 200 -16.21 19.63 3.96
C GLU A 200 -16.69 18.19 4.22
N ILE A 201 -15.77 17.22 4.14
CA ILE A 201 -16.07 15.80 4.40
C ILE A 201 -16.50 15.60 5.86
N SER A 202 -15.75 16.19 6.80
CA SER A 202 -16.05 16.16 8.23
C SER A 202 -17.42 16.79 8.54
N THR A 203 -17.71 17.94 7.94
CA THR A 203 -19.01 18.62 8.11
C THR A 203 -20.16 17.77 7.58
N ALA A 204 -19.98 17.10 6.43
CA ALA A 204 -20.98 16.19 5.89
C ALA A 204 -21.20 14.97 6.80
N ALA A 205 -20.13 14.40 7.36
CA ALA A 205 -20.21 13.31 8.32
C ALA A 205 -20.94 13.71 9.61
N HIS A 206 -20.62 14.87 10.20
CA HIS A 206 -21.32 15.38 11.39
C HIS A 206 -22.81 15.59 11.13
N ARG A 207 -23.16 16.24 10.01
CA ARG A 207 -24.56 16.44 9.64
C ARG A 207 -25.31 15.12 9.49
N TYR A 208 -24.69 14.11 8.89
CA TYR A 208 -25.28 12.79 8.73
C TYR A 208 -25.49 12.08 10.09
N LEU A 209 -24.52 12.20 11.00
CA LEU A 209 -24.60 11.65 12.35
C LEU A 209 -25.55 12.43 13.28
N GLY A 210 -26.05 13.60 12.86
CA GLY A 210 -26.96 14.44 13.63
C GLY A 210 -26.27 15.34 14.67
N HIS A 211 -25.00 15.67 14.44
CA HIS A 211 -24.20 16.60 15.25
C HIS A 211 -24.13 18.00 14.64
#